data_AF-A0A4Z1HKD1-F1
#
_entry.id   AF-A0A4Z1HKD1-F1
#
_cell.length_a   1.000
_cell.length_b   1.000
_cell.length_c   1.000
_cell.angle_alpha   90.00
_cell.angle_beta   90.00
_cell.angle_gamma   90.00
#
_symmetry.space_group_name_H-M   'P 1'
#
loop_
_entity.id
_entity.type
_entity.pdbx_description
1 polymer ?
#
loop_
_entity_poly.entity_id
_entity_poly.type
_entity_poly.pdbx_seq_one_letter_code
_entity_poly.pdbx_strand_id
1 'polypeptide(L)'
;MRLSIFLSASTLLLTHLTEACYFNVYSTTVGTFKAQHSEPLDHNGAPQTLIGKYLTCSFSADLADGCIVTVKTNVGCGNLTFERIGTN
;
A
#
# COMPACT_ATOMS: atom_id res chain seq x y z
N MET A 1 -43.95 -34.27 -13.05
CA MET A 1 -42.48 -34.38 -12.92
C MET A 1 -41.93 -32.98 -12.73
N ARG A 2 -41.43 -32.63 -11.54
CA ARG A 2 -40.86 -31.31 -11.24
C ARG A 2 -39.47 -31.22 -11.87
N LEU A 3 -39.28 -30.31 -12.81
CA LEU A 3 -37.99 -30.05 -13.43
C LEU A 3 -37.26 -29.01 -12.57
N SER A 4 -36.33 -29.46 -11.73
CA SER A 4 -35.55 -28.60 -10.85
C SER A 4 -34.54 -27.80 -11.67
N ILE A 5 -34.63 -26.48 -11.54
CA ILE A 5 -33.71 -25.49 -12.09
C ILE A 5 -32.41 -25.60 -11.26
N PHE A 6 -31.33 -26.08 -11.87
CA PHE A 6 -30.00 -26.01 -11.28
C PHE A 6 -29.39 -24.64 -11.61
N LEU A 7 -29.53 -23.67 -10.69
CA LEU A 7 -28.69 -22.48 -10.68
C LEU A 7 -27.31 -22.87 -10.16
N SER A 8 -26.33 -23.00 -11.06
CA SER A 8 -24.92 -23.03 -10.67
C SER A 8 -24.48 -21.62 -10.29
N ALA A 9 -24.64 -21.27 -9.02
CA ALA A 9 -24.04 -20.09 -8.41
C ALA A 9 -22.52 -20.27 -8.38
N SER A 10 -21.84 -19.79 -9.42
CA SER A 10 -20.37 -19.69 -9.42
C SER A 10 -19.99 -18.42 -8.68
N THR A 11 -19.95 -18.47 -7.36
CA THR A 11 -19.20 -17.48 -6.57
C THR A 11 -17.72 -17.85 -6.62
N LEU A 12 -17.07 -17.51 -7.73
CA LEU A 12 -15.61 -17.38 -7.77
C LEU A 12 -15.27 -16.05 -7.07
N LEU A 13 -15.20 -16.09 -5.73
CA LEU A 13 -14.42 -15.10 -4.99
C LEU A 13 -12.94 -15.42 -5.25
N LEU A 14 -12.41 -14.94 -6.38
CA LEU A 14 -10.97 -14.70 -6.44
C LEU A 14 -10.71 -13.48 -5.56
N THR A 15 -10.30 -13.75 -4.33
CA THR A 15 -9.51 -12.82 -3.54
C THR A 15 -8.19 -12.61 -4.29
N HIS A 16 -8.20 -11.78 -5.33
CA HIS A 16 -6.98 -11.12 -5.76
C HIS A 16 -6.55 -10.28 -4.56
N LEU A 17 -5.62 -10.82 -3.78
CA LEU A 17 -4.85 -10.08 -2.81
C LEU A 17 -4.18 -8.96 -3.62
N THR A 18 -4.81 -7.79 -3.65
CA THR A 18 -4.12 -6.56 -4.00
C THR A 18 -2.95 -6.47 -3.04
N GLU A 19 -1.74 -6.65 -3.54
CA GLU A 19 -0.50 -6.48 -2.78
C GLU A 19 -0.40 -4.99 -2.42
N ALA A 20 -1.10 -4.58 -1.37
CA ALA A 20 -1.00 -3.23 -0.87
C ALA A 20 0.21 -3.14 0.07
N CYS A 21 1.03 -2.13 -0.16
CA CYS A 21 2.15 -1.79 0.70
C CYS A 21 1.66 -0.95 1.86
N TYR A 22 1.70 -1.52 3.06
CA TYR A 22 1.41 -0.81 4.30
C TYR A 22 2.71 -0.56 5.05
N PHE A 23 2.87 0.64 5.61
CA PHE A 23 4.08 1.03 6.32
C PHE A 23 3.77 1.66 7.68
N ASN A 24 4.56 1.29 8.68
CA ASN A 24 4.85 2.16 9.81
C ASN A 24 5.92 3.16 9.38
N VAL A 25 5.61 4.44 9.48
CA VAL A 25 6.52 5.55 9.18
C VAL A 25 6.95 6.17 10.49
N TYR A 26 8.25 6.06 10.80
CA TYR A 26 8.83 6.67 11.98
C TYR A 26 9.44 8.02 11.61
N SER A 27 8.88 9.09 12.19
CA SER A 27 9.41 10.44 12.11
C SER A 27 10.06 10.83 13.43
N THR A 28 11.26 11.41 13.38
CA THR A 28 11.91 11.99 14.55
C THR A 28 11.22 13.26 15.08
N THR A 29 10.27 13.83 14.33
CA THR A 29 9.58 15.08 14.68
C THR A 29 8.14 14.85 15.13
N VAL A 30 7.38 14.03 14.40
CA VAL A 30 5.93 13.85 14.64
C VAL A 30 5.58 12.48 15.23
N GLY A 31 6.57 11.63 15.48
CA GLY A 31 6.36 10.28 15.98
C GLY A 31 6.03 9.26 14.88
N THR A 32 5.41 8.15 15.27
CA THR A 32 5.09 7.05 14.34
C THR A 32 3.68 7.21 13.79
N PHE A 33 3.52 7.04 12.49
CA PHE A 33 2.20 7.06 11.83
C PHE A 33 2.16 6.06 10.68
N LYS A 34 0.97 5.82 10.12
CA LYS A 34 0.79 4.87 9.03
C LYS A 34 0.78 5.56 7.67
N ALA A 35 1.38 4.92 6.68
CA ALA A 35 1.21 5.26 5.28
C ALA A 35 0.90 3.97 4.50
N GLN A 36 0.14 4.08 3.43
CA GLN A 36 -0.17 2.93 2.59
C GLN A 36 -0.23 3.34 1.12
N HIS A 37 0.16 2.43 0.26
CA HIS A 37 -0.04 2.51 -1.18
C HIS A 37 -0.71 1.21 -1.64
N SER A 38 -1.82 1.33 -2.34
CA SER A 38 -2.42 0.16 -2.98
C SER A 38 -1.65 -0.10 -4.26
N GLU A 39 -0.92 -1.20 -4.35
CA GLU A 39 -0.34 -1.59 -5.63
C GLU A 39 -1.34 -2.43 -6.43
N PRO A 40 -1.51 -2.16 -7.74
CA PRO A 40 -1.93 -3.19 -8.65
C PRO A 40 -0.80 -4.22 -8.78
N LEU A 41 -1.16 -5.51 -8.83
CA LEU A 41 -0.25 -6.66 -8.94
C LEU A 41 0.78 -6.53 -10.07
N ASP A 42 0.45 -5.78 -11.12
CA ASP A 42 1.35 -5.44 -12.21
C ASP A 42 1.13 -3.97 -12.60
N HIS A 43 2.18 -3.16 -12.45
CA HIS A 43 2.22 -1.78 -12.91
C HIS A 43 3.14 -1.62 -14.14
N ASN A 44 3.64 -2.71 -14.72
CA ASN A 44 4.46 -2.77 -15.93
C ASN A 44 5.65 -1.79 -15.90
N GLY A 45 6.29 -1.69 -14.72
CA GLY A 45 7.40 -0.75 -14.46
C GLY A 45 7.00 0.72 -14.36
N ALA A 46 5.70 1.05 -14.29
CA ALA A 46 5.25 2.42 -14.10
C ALA A 46 5.65 2.93 -12.70
N PRO A 47 6.26 4.12 -12.59
CA PRO A 47 6.65 4.68 -11.29
C PRO A 47 5.46 4.78 -10.34
N GLN A 48 5.61 4.22 -9.13
CA GLN A 48 4.62 4.35 -8.07
C GLN A 48 5.04 5.44 -7.09
N THR A 49 4.07 6.27 -6.68
CA THR A 49 4.32 7.35 -5.73
C THR A 49 3.52 7.12 -4.46
N LEU A 50 4.22 7.00 -3.33
CA LEU A 50 3.65 7.03 -2.00
C LEU A 50 3.66 8.46 -1.46
N ILE A 51 2.51 8.93 -0.99
CA ILE A 51 2.38 10.22 -0.31
C ILE A 51 1.89 9.97 1.11
N GLY A 52 2.52 10.59 2.10
CA GLY A 52 2.09 10.54 3.48
C GLY A 52 2.11 11.90 4.15
N LYS A 53 1.15 12.12 5.06
CA LYS A 53 1.03 13.35 5.83
C LYS A 53 0.54 13.06 7.24
N TYR A 54 1.22 13.62 8.23
CA TYR A 54 0.84 13.54 9.63
C TYR A 54 1.32 14.79 10.40
N LEU A 55 0.40 15.51 11.05
CA LEU A 55 0.67 16.79 11.71
C LEU A 55 1.41 17.76 10.77
N THR A 56 2.63 18.18 11.14
CA THR A 56 3.49 19.08 10.35
C THR A 56 4.36 18.35 9.33
N CYS A 57 4.37 17.01 9.36
CA CYS A 57 5.14 16.17 8.45
C CYS A 57 4.34 15.88 7.17
N SER A 58 4.92 16.16 6.01
CA SER A 58 4.47 15.69 4.70
C SER A 58 5.65 15.10 3.94
N PHE A 59 5.45 14.00 3.22
CA PHE A 59 6.47 13.43 2.36
C PHE A 59 5.89 12.89 1.04
N SER A 60 6.76 12.79 0.04
CA SER A 60 6.54 12.00 -1.17
C SER A 60 7.72 11.04 -1.35
N ALA A 61 7.43 9.84 -1.80
CA ALA A 61 8.41 8.79 -2.01
C ALA A 61 8.08 7.98 -3.26
N ASP A 62 9.10 7.43 -3.89
CA ASP A 62 8.93 6.38 -4.86
C ASP A 62 8.78 5.05 -4.17
N LEU A 63 7.94 4.21 -4.76
CA LEU A 63 7.73 2.85 -4.35
C LEU A 63 8.02 1.94 -5.54
N ALA A 64 8.80 0.89 -5.31
CA ALA A 64 9.14 -0.12 -6.29
C ALA A 64 8.64 -1.50 -5.84
N ASP A 65 8.64 -2.46 -6.77
CA ASP A 65 8.27 -3.86 -6.54
C ASP A 65 8.80 -4.37 -5.19
N GLY A 66 7.92 -5.00 -4.41
CA GLY A 66 8.25 -5.48 -3.07
C GLY A 66 8.23 -4.41 -1.99
N CYS A 67 7.58 -3.26 -2.24
CA CYS A 67 7.37 -2.18 -1.28
C CYS A 67 8.65 -1.48 -0.82
N ILE A 68 9.64 -1.34 -1.69
CA ILE A 68 10.88 -0.61 -1.39
C ILE A 68 10.60 0.89 -1.52
N VAL A 69 10.88 1.66 -0.46
CA VAL A 69 10.59 3.10 -0.40
C VAL A 69 11.85 3.93 -0.58
N THR A 70 11.81 4.88 -1.52
CA THR A 70 12.85 5.90 -1.69
C THR A 70 12.24 7.29 -1.51
N VAL A 71 12.61 8.00 -0.43
CA VAL A 71 12.06 9.34 -0.14
C VAL A 71 12.55 10.36 -1.17
N LYS A 72 11.63 11.04 -1.83
CA LYS A 72 11.91 12.15 -2.76
C LYS A 72 11.98 13.47 -2.03
N THR A 73 10.97 13.75 -1.21
CA THR A 73 10.87 14.98 -0.43
C THR A 73 10.23 14.69 0.91
N ASN A 74 10.68 15.39 1.94
CA ASN A 74 9.97 15.46 3.19
C ASN A 74 10.09 16.87 3.79
N VAL A 75 9.02 17.33 4.42
CA VAL A 75 8.95 18.66 5.05
C VAL A 75 8.36 18.48 6.42
N GLY A 76 9.02 19.02 7.45
CA GLY A 76 8.56 18.93 8.84
C GLY A 76 8.67 17.54 9.47
N CYS A 77 9.23 16.56 8.76
CA CYS A 77 9.32 15.17 9.20
C CYS A 77 10.62 14.80 9.93
N GLY A 78 11.67 15.61 9.83
CA GLY A 78 13.02 15.20 10.26
C GLY A 78 13.50 13.98 9.49
N ASN A 79 14.07 13.00 10.18
CA ASN A 79 14.44 11.73 9.55
C ASN A 79 13.22 10.81 9.48
N LEU A 80 13.03 10.18 8.33
CA LEU A 80 12.00 9.18 8.10
C LEU A 80 12.63 7.80 7.95
N THR A 81 12.06 6.81 8.63
CA THR A 81 12.30 5.40 8.35
C THR A 81 10.98 4.68 8.17
N PHE A 82 11.00 3.64 7.33
CA PHE A 82 9.80 2.91 6.90
C PHE A 82 9.98 1.45 7.26
N GLU A 83 8.99 0.88 7.94
CA GLU A 83 8.88 -0.55 8.19
C GLU A 83 7.62 -1.05 7.48
N ARG A 84 7.78 -2.02 6.58
CA ARG A 84 6.64 -2.67 5.92
C ARG A 84 5.85 -3.48 6.93
N ILE A 85 4.52 -3.36 6.89
CA ILE A 85 3.58 -4.14 7.67
C ILE A 85 3.12 -5.33 6.82
N GLY A 86 3.24 -6.54 7.36
CA GLY A 86 2.88 -7.79 6.68
C GLY A 86 4.07 -8.42 5.94
N THR A 87 3.86 -9.64 5.46
CA THR A 87 4.84 -10.40 4.68
C THR A 87 4.39 -10.50 3.23
N ASN A 88 5.36 -10.57 2.31
CA ASN A 88 5.14 -10.99 0.92
C ASN A 88 4.18 -12.17 0.83
#